data_AF-A0A838X9R1-F1
#
_entry.id   AF-A0A838X9R1-F1
#
_cell.length_a   1.000
_cell.length_b   1.000
_cell.length_c   1.000
_cell.angle_alpha   90.00
_cell.angle_beta   90.00
_cell.angle_gamma   90.00
#
_symmetry.space_group_name_H-M   'P 1'
#
loop_
_entity.id
_entity.type
_entity.pdbx_description
1 polymer ?
#
loop_
_entity_poly.entity_id
_entity_poly.type
_entity_poly.pdbx_seq_one_letter_code
_entity_poly.pdbx_strand_id
1 'polypeptide(L)'
;MANTRDDVVSGALRVLDAYGLEFCSMRRVASELGVQPSALYHHVPDKQTLLALMADRIVAGVEVGDDAAKAAHALREAMLAVRDGADVVATASAFRLGDSRIENELAELTTPDLARTLLLYVFGHTQATQMHRQAAQIGILAEDPDLDASFARGLDLILR
;
A
#
# COMPACT_ATOMS: atom_id res chain seq x y z
N MET A 1 -9.72 20.33 19.91
CA MET A 1 -8.61 20.56 18.97
C MET A 1 -9.15 20.22 17.59
N ALA A 2 -8.97 21.07 16.58
CA ALA A 2 -9.38 20.71 15.21
C ALA A 2 -8.41 19.66 14.69
N ASN A 3 -8.91 18.53 14.18
CA ASN A 3 -8.06 17.53 13.55
C ASN A 3 -7.37 18.15 12.33
N THR A 4 -6.17 17.72 12.02
CA THR A 4 -5.46 18.03 10.79
C THR A 4 -5.68 16.92 9.76
N ARG A 5 -5.30 17.16 8.50
CA ARG A 5 -5.26 16.10 7.49
C ARG A 5 -4.38 14.93 7.94
N ASP A 6 -3.28 15.22 8.63
CA ASP A 6 -2.35 14.20 9.15
C ASP A 6 -3.00 13.32 10.22
N ASP A 7 -3.80 13.93 11.11
CA ASP A 7 -4.58 13.19 12.11
C ASP A 7 -5.60 12.25 11.45
N VAL A 8 -6.24 12.69 10.36
CA VAL A 8 -7.19 11.88 9.60
C VAL A 8 -6.51 10.67 8.97
N VAL A 9 -5.37 10.86 8.32
CA VAL A 9 -4.60 9.76 7.69
C VAL A 9 -4.09 8.79 8.75
N SER A 10 -3.55 9.31 9.86
CA SER A 10 -3.07 8.48 10.97
C SER A 10 -4.20 7.68 11.64
N GLY A 11 -5.37 8.29 11.81
CA GLY A 11 -6.57 7.58 12.27
C GLY A 11 -7.04 6.50 11.30
N ALA A 12 -6.99 6.76 10.00
CA ALA A 12 -7.35 5.79 8.98
C ALA A 12 -6.40 4.58 8.94
N LEU A 13 -5.10 4.80 9.13
CA LEU A 13 -4.12 3.71 9.24
C LEU A 13 -4.32 2.87 10.52
N ARG A 14 -4.71 3.48 11.65
CA ARG A 14 -5.11 2.71 12.84
C ARG A 14 -6.36 1.86 12.61
N VAL A 15 -7.35 2.40 11.89
CA VAL A 15 -8.54 1.64 11.51
C VAL A 15 -8.18 0.48 10.57
N LEU A 16 -7.30 0.74 9.60
CA LEU A 16 -6.80 -0.28 8.68
C LEU A 16 -6.11 -1.42 9.42
N ASP A 17 -5.21 -1.10 10.36
CA ASP A 17 -4.50 -2.09 11.17
C ASP A 17 -5.46 -2.96 12.00
N ALA A 18 -6.39 -2.32 12.71
CA ALA A 18 -7.31 -3.01 13.60
C ALA A 18 -8.38 -3.84 12.85
N TYR A 19 -8.91 -3.34 11.74
CA TYR A 19 -10.10 -3.91 11.11
C TYR A 19 -9.91 -4.37 9.67
N GLY A 20 -8.83 -3.99 9.01
CA GLY A 20 -8.60 -4.23 7.58
C GLY A 20 -9.33 -3.24 6.69
N LEU A 21 -9.00 -3.28 5.40
CA LEU A 21 -9.43 -2.32 4.39
C LEU A 21 -10.94 -2.35 4.14
N GLU A 22 -11.53 -3.55 4.16
CA GLU A 22 -12.98 -3.75 3.98
C GLU A 22 -13.78 -2.92 4.99
N PHE A 23 -13.32 -2.84 6.23
CA PHE A 23 -13.99 -2.13 7.32
C PHE A 23 -13.50 -0.69 7.52
N CYS A 24 -12.51 -0.24 6.75
CA CYS A 24 -11.97 1.12 6.79
C CYS A 24 -12.89 2.09 6.01
N SER A 25 -13.89 2.63 6.71
CA SER A 25 -14.87 3.60 6.17
C SER A 25 -14.70 4.98 6.77
N MET A 26 -15.11 6.04 6.06
CA MET A 26 -15.10 7.42 6.57
C MET A 26 -15.77 7.55 7.95
N ARG A 27 -16.89 6.86 8.16
CA ARG A 27 -17.61 6.87 9.43
C ARG A 27 -16.80 6.21 10.56
N ARG A 28 -16.09 5.11 10.27
CA ARG A 28 -15.26 4.42 11.27
C ARG A 28 -14.03 5.26 11.62
N VAL A 29 -13.39 5.88 10.63
CA VAL A 29 -12.27 6.81 10.85
C VAL A 29 -12.71 8.00 11.71
N ALA A 30 -13.91 8.56 11.46
CA ALA A 30 -14.43 9.64 12.28
C ALA A 30 -14.69 9.19 13.73
N SER A 31 -15.21 7.97 13.89
CA SER A 31 -15.46 7.37 15.20
C SER A 31 -14.16 7.11 15.97
N GLU A 32 -13.12 6.61 15.29
CA GLU A 32 -11.76 6.44 15.82
C GLU A 32 -11.15 7.76 16.29
N LEU A 33 -11.47 8.86 15.61
CA LEU A 33 -10.99 10.21 15.96
C LEU A 33 -11.93 10.96 16.93
N GLY A 34 -13.03 10.34 17.37
CA GLY A 34 -14.00 10.96 18.27
C GLY A 34 -14.74 12.17 17.67
N VAL A 35 -14.88 12.24 16.35
CA VAL A 35 -15.54 13.36 15.64
C VAL A 35 -16.70 12.90 14.77
N GLN A 36 -17.54 13.85 14.36
CA GLN A 36 -18.59 13.59 13.37
C GLN A 36 -17.97 13.37 11.97
N PRO A 37 -18.54 12.49 11.12
CA PRO A 37 -18.03 12.26 9.76
C PRO A 37 -17.91 13.54 8.92
N SER A 38 -18.82 14.50 9.11
CA SER A 38 -18.77 15.82 8.46
C SER A 38 -17.43 16.54 8.66
N ALA A 39 -16.79 16.36 9.82
CA ALA A 39 -15.51 16.98 10.12
C ALA A 39 -14.37 16.46 9.23
N LEU A 40 -14.40 15.18 8.84
CA LEU A 40 -13.37 14.61 7.97
C LEU A 40 -13.40 15.22 6.57
N TYR A 41 -14.59 15.53 6.06
CA TYR A 41 -14.78 16.07 4.71
C TYR A 41 -14.16 17.46 4.51
N HIS A 42 -13.86 18.19 5.59
CA HIS A 42 -13.08 19.42 5.53
C HIS A 42 -11.59 19.19 5.25
N HIS A 43 -11.06 17.99 5.52
CA HIS A 43 -9.66 17.64 5.32
C HIS A 43 -9.44 16.71 4.13
N VAL A 44 -10.40 15.80 3.90
CA VAL A 44 -10.33 14.78 2.87
C VAL A 44 -11.74 14.60 2.27
N PRO A 45 -11.95 14.97 1.00
CA PRO A 45 -13.29 15.10 0.41
C PRO A 45 -14.02 13.76 0.19
N ASP A 46 -13.28 12.65 0.09
CA ASP A 46 -13.84 11.33 -0.18
C ASP A 46 -12.90 10.20 0.28
N LYS A 47 -13.39 8.95 0.21
CA LYS A 47 -12.63 7.76 0.62
C LYS A 47 -11.40 7.56 -0.27
N GLN A 48 -11.48 7.90 -1.55
CA GLN A 48 -10.46 7.65 -2.55
C GLN A 48 -9.25 8.55 -2.31
N THR A 49 -9.49 9.83 -1.98
CA THR A 49 -8.46 10.77 -1.55
C THR A 49 -7.84 10.33 -0.22
N LEU A 50 -8.62 9.76 0.70
CA LEU A 50 -8.08 9.19 1.93
C LEU A 50 -7.15 8.01 1.65
N LEU A 51 -7.56 7.09 0.78
CA LEU A 51 -6.74 5.95 0.37
C LEU A 51 -5.45 6.38 -0.32
N ALA A 52 -5.50 7.41 -1.17
CA ALA A 52 -4.31 7.99 -1.79
C ALA A 52 -3.33 8.53 -0.74
N LEU A 53 -3.82 9.32 0.22
CA LEU A 53 -2.97 9.84 1.31
C LEU A 53 -2.42 8.74 2.22
N MET A 54 -3.17 7.66 2.42
CA MET A 54 -2.70 6.48 3.14
C MET A 54 -1.61 5.74 2.34
N ALA A 55 -1.80 5.56 1.03
CA ALA A 55 -0.81 4.97 0.14
C ALA A 55 0.49 5.78 0.17
N ASP A 56 0.41 7.10 0.05
CA ASP A 56 1.55 8.01 0.15
C ASP A 56 2.31 7.80 1.48
N ARG A 57 1.58 7.66 2.60
CA ARG A 57 2.19 7.38 3.90
C ARG A 57 2.86 6.01 3.97
N ILE A 58 2.25 4.98 3.38
CA ILE A 58 2.79 3.62 3.36
C ILE A 58 4.12 3.60 2.61
N VAL A 59 4.21 4.29 1.47
CA VAL A 59 5.40 4.25 0.60
C VAL A 59 6.38 5.41 0.83
N ALA A 60 6.10 6.30 1.79
CA ALA A 60 6.89 7.51 2.02
C ALA A 60 8.39 7.26 2.27
N GLY A 61 8.74 6.12 2.87
CA GLY A 61 10.12 5.74 3.17
C GLY A 61 10.84 4.96 2.07
N VAL A 62 10.18 4.67 0.94
CA VAL A 62 10.76 3.86 -0.14
C VAL A 62 11.69 4.73 -0.99
N GLU A 63 12.97 4.41 -1.01
CA GLU A 63 13.95 5.04 -1.90
C GLU A 63 14.19 4.16 -3.13
N VAL A 64 14.07 4.70 -4.35
CA VAL A 64 14.31 3.92 -5.58
C VAL A 64 15.81 3.71 -5.82
N GLY A 65 16.63 4.72 -5.53
CA GLY A 65 18.08 4.64 -5.69
C GLY A 65 18.51 4.32 -7.13
N ASP A 66 19.57 3.54 -7.29
CA ASP A 66 20.17 3.14 -8.56
C ASP A 66 19.92 1.66 -8.94
N ASP A 67 19.07 0.97 -8.18
CA ASP A 67 18.87 -0.47 -8.30
C ASP A 67 17.37 -0.81 -8.23
N ALA A 68 16.77 -1.08 -9.38
CA ALA A 68 15.35 -1.35 -9.51
C ALA A 68 14.91 -2.60 -8.71
N ALA A 69 15.80 -3.57 -8.50
CA ALA A 69 15.49 -4.74 -7.71
C ALA A 69 15.37 -4.37 -6.22
N LYS A 70 16.32 -3.59 -5.70
CA LYS A 70 16.26 -3.09 -4.32
C LYS A 70 15.04 -2.21 -4.08
N ALA A 71 14.71 -1.33 -5.04
CA ALA A 71 13.50 -0.51 -4.98
C ALA A 71 12.23 -1.36 -4.89
N ALA A 72 12.12 -2.41 -5.72
CA ALA A 72 11.00 -3.34 -5.70
C ALA A 72 10.88 -4.09 -4.37
N HIS A 73 12.00 -4.52 -3.78
CA HIS A 73 12.03 -5.11 -2.44
C HIS A 73 11.59 -4.13 -1.37
N ALA A 74 12.11 -2.90 -1.37
CA ALA A 74 11.74 -1.88 -0.39
C ALA A 74 10.25 -1.52 -0.46
N LEU A 75 9.70 -1.39 -1.67
CA LEU A 75 8.27 -1.16 -1.89
C LEU A 75 7.42 -2.33 -1.35
N ARG A 76 7.82 -3.57 -1.63
CA ARG A 76 7.15 -4.76 -1.10
C ARG A 76 7.18 -4.78 0.42
N GLU A 77 8.33 -4.52 1.03
CA GLU A 77 8.48 -4.48 2.49
C GLU A 77 7.59 -3.41 3.14
N ALA A 78 7.56 -2.20 2.56
CA ALA A 78 6.72 -1.12 3.04
C ALA A 78 5.23 -1.49 3.02
N MET A 79 4.75 -2.13 1.95
CA MET A 79 3.37 -2.61 1.86
C MET A 79 3.07 -3.75 2.82
N LEU A 80 4.01 -4.70 3.02
CA LEU A 80 3.83 -5.83 3.95
C LEU A 80 3.82 -5.41 5.42
N ALA A 81 4.47 -4.29 5.75
CA ALA A 81 4.49 -3.73 7.09
C ALA A 81 3.13 -3.21 7.57
N VAL A 82 2.17 -3.05 6.65
CA VAL A 82 0.83 -2.53 6.93
C VAL A 82 -0.21 -3.55 6.50
N ARG A 83 -1.16 -3.88 7.39
CA ARG A 83 -2.29 -4.75 7.06
C ARG A 83 -3.03 -4.21 5.83
N ASP A 84 -3.25 -5.08 4.84
CA ASP A 84 -3.89 -4.75 3.55
C ASP A 84 -3.20 -3.58 2.82
N GLY A 85 -1.92 -3.31 3.13
CA GLY A 85 -1.15 -2.19 2.59
C GLY A 85 -0.98 -2.30 1.08
N ALA A 86 -0.85 -3.51 0.54
CA ALA A 86 -0.76 -3.72 -0.90
C ALA A 86 -2.07 -3.35 -1.62
N ASP A 87 -3.23 -3.67 -1.04
CA ASP A 87 -4.53 -3.28 -1.60
C ASP A 87 -4.74 -1.76 -1.58
N VAL A 88 -4.29 -1.08 -0.51
CA VAL A 88 -4.35 0.39 -0.41
C VAL A 88 -3.50 1.04 -1.51
N VAL A 89 -2.24 0.63 -1.63
CA VAL A 89 -1.30 1.18 -2.62
C VAL A 89 -1.74 0.85 -4.05
N ALA A 90 -2.14 -0.39 -4.32
CA ALA A 90 -2.61 -0.81 -5.65
C ALA A 90 -3.89 -0.05 -6.06
N THR A 91 -4.84 0.16 -5.13
CA THR A 91 -6.07 0.91 -5.40
C THR A 91 -5.77 2.38 -5.73
N ALA A 92 -4.91 3.03 -4.94
CA ALA A 92 -4.51 4.41 -5.18
C ALA A 92 -3.81 4.55 -6.55
N SER A 93 -2.85 3.68 -6.84
CA SER A 93 -2.13 3.63 -8.12
C SER A 93 -3.07 3.40 -9.31
N ALA A 94 -4.03 2.47 -9.21
CA ALA A 94 -5.00 2.18 -10.27
C ALA A 94 -5.88 3.40 -10.60
N PHE A 95 -6.24 4.19 -9.59
CA PHE A 95 -6.99 5.44 -9.78
C PHE A 95 -6.10 6.63 -10.17
N ARG A 96 -4.78 6.42 -10.26
CA ARG A 96 -3.77 7.46 -10.47
C ARG A 96 -3.89 8.58 -9.44
N LEU A 97 -4.13 8.19 -8.19
CA LEU A 97 -4.18 9.07 -7.04
C LEU A 97 -2.97 8.76 -6.14
N GLY A 98 -2.30 9.79 -5.64
CA GLY A 98 -1.15 9.65 -4.75
C GLY A 98 0.20 9.82 -5.45
N ASP A 99 1.26 9.43 -4.76
CA ASP A 99 2.66 9.67 -5.10
C ASP A 99 3.09 8.88 -6.35
N SER A 100 3.21 9.56 -7.48
CA SER A 100 3.76 8.99 -8.72
C SER A 100 5.30 8.98 -8.74
N ARG A 101 5.97 9.46 -7.69
CA ARG A 101 7.43 9.54 -7.62
C ARG A 101 8.11 8.20 -7.88
N ILE A 102 7.66 7.13 -7.22
CA ILE A 102 8.28 5.80 -7.37
C ILE A 102 8.16 5.29 -8.80
N GLU A 103 7.00 5.46 -9.45
CA GLU A 103 6.82 5.10 -10.87
C GLU A 103 7.75 5.91 -11.78
N ASN A 104 7.84 7.23 -11.55
CA ASN A 104 8.68 8.11 -12.34
C ASN A 104 10.18 7.80 -12.16
N GLU A 105 10.66 7.66 -10.93
CA GLU A 105 12.05 7.32 -10.61
C GLU A 105 12.43 5.94 -11.18
N LEU A 106 11.54 4.94 -11.06
CA LEU A 106 11.77 3.63 -11.69
C LEU A 106 11.79 3.73 -13.22
N ALA A 107 10.93 4.58 -13.82
CA ALA A 107 10.89 4.76 -15.27
C ALA A 107 12.16 5.44 -15.80
N GLU A 108 12.74 6.36 -15.02
CA GLU A 108 14.03 7.00 -15.32
C GLU A 108 15.19 6.01 -15.20
N LEU A 109 15.17 5.13 -14.20
CA LEU A 109 16.19 4.09 -14.00
C LEU A 109 16.09 2.95 -15.03
N THR A 110 14.89 2.69 -15.54
CA THR A 110 14.60 1.56 -16.43
C THR A 110 13.98 2.04 -17.74
N THR A 111 12.68 1.79 -17.94
CA THR A 111 11.83 2.36 -18.98
C THR A 111 10.41 2.50 -18.41
N PRO A 112 9.53 3.34 -18.97
CA PRO A 112 8.15 3.45 -18.49
C PRO A 112 7.37 2.13 -18.47
N ASP A 113 7.56 1.26 -19.48
CA ASP A 113 6.87 -0.03 -19.55
C ASP A 113 7.43 -1.03 -18.53
N LEU A 114 8.76 -1.04 -18.32
CA LEU A 114 9.38 -1.88 -17.31
C LEU A 114 9.02 -1.42 -15.89
N ALA A 115 9.04 -0.12 -15.61
CA ALA A 115 8.61 0.44 -14.32
C ALA A 115 7.17 0.05 -13.98
N ARG A 116 6.24 0.20 -14.93
CA ARG A 116 4.85 -0.25 -14.75
C ARG A 116 4.76 -1.76 -14.53
N THR A 117 5.52 -2.55 -15.28
CA THR A 117 5.54 -4.01 -15.12
C THR A 117 6.04 -4.42 -13.74
N LEU A 118 7.11 -3.79 -13.26
CA LEU A 118 7.66 -4.00 -11.91
C LEU A 118 6.64 -3.64 -10.84
N LEU A 119 5.99 -2.48 -10.94
CA LEU A 119 4.98 -2.06 -9.96
C LEU A 119 3.81 -3.03 -9.91
N LEU A 120 3.24 -3.42 -11.06
CA LEU A 120 2.14 -4.38 -11.12
C LEU A 120 2.54 -5.75 -10.54
N TYR A 121 3.77 -6.19 -10.82
CA TYR A 121 4.32 -7.42 -10.23
C TYR A 121 4.44 -7.31 -8.70
N VAL A 122 5.03 -6.22 -8.21
CA VAL A 122 5.23 -5.97 -6.78
C VAL A 122 3.89 -5.89 -6.05
N PHE A 123 2.91 -5.16 -6.59
CA PHE A 123 1.58 -5.05 -6.01
C PHE A 123 0.89 -6.42 -5.95
N GLY A 124 0.79 -7.12 -7.09
CA GLY A 124 0.09 -8.40 -7.18
C GLY A 124 0.73 -9.49 -6.31
N HIS A 125 2.06 -9.58 -6.32
CA HIS A 125 2.77 -10.55 -5.48
C HIS A 125 2.59 -10.25 -3.99
N THR A 126 2.63 -8.97 -3.61
CA THR A 126 2.42 -8.57 -2.22
C THR A 126 1.00 -8.81 -1.74
N GLN A 127 -0.02 -8.50 -2.56
CA GLN A 127 -1.42 -8.84 -2.27
C GLN A 127 -1.59 -10.35 -2.05
N ALA A 128 -1.04 -11.18 -2.95
CA ALA A 128 -1.07 -12.63 -2.80
C ALA A 128 -0.38 -13.10 -1.51
N THR A 129 0.77 -12.50 -1.17
CA THR A 129 1.49 -12.78 0.07
C THR A 129 0.65 -12.46 1.31
N GLN A 130 0.01 -11.29 1.37
CA GLN A 130 -0.84 -10.89 2.50
C GLN A 130 -2.05 -11.80 2.64
N MET A 131 -2.73 -12.08 1.53
CA MET A 131 -3.89 -12.98 1.50
C MET A 131 -3.53 -14.39 1.98
N HIS A 132 -2.39 -14.93 1.53
CA HIS A 132 -1.93 -16.25 1.98
C HIS A 132 -1.60 -16.27 3.47
N ARG A 133 -0.87 -15.26 3.97
CA ARG A 133 -0.55 -15.13 5.40
C ARG A 133 -1.82 -15.01 6.26
N GLN A 134 -2.80 -14.23 5.81
CA GLN A 134 -4.08 -14.11 6.52
C GLN A 134 -4.84 -15.43 6.54
N ALA A 135 -4.93 -16.14 5.41
CA ALA A 135 -5.59 -17.44 5.32
C ALA A 135 -4.90 -18.50 6.21
N ALA A 136 -3.57 -18.46 6.31
CA ALA A 136 -2.80 -19.33 7.19
C ALA A 136 -3.04 -19.00 8.68
N GLN A 137 -3.07 -17.72 9.06
CA GLN A 137 -3.33 -17.28 10.44
C GLN A 137 -4.70 -17.75 10.98
N ILE A 138 -5.70 -17.88 10.11
CA ILE A 138 -7.04 -18.39 10.47
C ILE A 138 -7.21 -19.89 10.20
N GLY A 139 -6.14 -20.59 9.82
CA GLY A 139 -6.10 -22.05 9.67
C GLY A 139 -6.77 -22.60 8.40
N ILE A 140 -7.04 -21.76 7.39
CA ILE A 140 -7.60 -22.22 6.11
C ILE A 140 -6.53 -22.88 5.24
N LEU A 141 -5.30 -22.34 5.27
CA LEU A 141 -4.15 -22.85 4.50
C LEU A 141 -2.97 -23.15 5.43
N ALA A 142 -2.04 -23.97 4.96
CA ALA A 142 -0.71 -24.05 5.57
C ALA A 142 0.12 -22.81 5.21
N GLU A 143 1.06 -22.45 6.08
CA GLU A 143 2.07 -21.44 5.74
C GLU A 143 2.86 -21.88 4.52
N ASP A 144 2.99 -20.99 3.52
CA ASP A 144 3.82 -21.24 2.35
C ASP A 144 5.23 -20.69 2.60
N PRO A 145 6.25 -21.55 2.72
CA PRO A 145 7.61 -21.14 3.02
C PRO A 145 8.32 -20.46 1.83
N ASP A 146 7.75 -20.49 0.63
CA ASP A 146 8.38 -19.99 -0.61
C ASP A 146 7.85 -18.62 -1.06
N LEU A 147 6.92 -17.99 -0.32
CA LEU A 147 6.36 -16.70 -0.72
C LEU A 147 7.44 -15.63 -0.94
N ASP A 148 8.37 -15.48 -0.02
CA ASP A 148 9.42 -14.44 -0.15
C ASP A 148 10.47 -14.80 -1.20
N ALA A 149 10.84 -16.08 -1.31
CA ALA A 149 11.83 -16.53 -2.30
C ALA A 149 11.27 -16.52 -3.73
N SER A 150 9.97 -16.81 -3.91
CA SER A 150 9.31 -16.73 -5.21
C SER A 150 9.25 -15.28 -5.73
N PHE A 151 9.09 -14.29 -4.83
CA PHE A 151 9.14 -12.87 -5.20
C PHE A 151 10.47 -12.51 -5.85
N ALA A 152 11.58 -12.85 -5.19
CA ALA A 152 12.93 -12.56 -5.70
C ALA A 152 13.18 -13.22 -7.05
N ARG A 153 12.81 -14.50 -7.21
CA ARG A 153 12.99 -15.21 -8.48
C ARG A 153 12.15 -14.62 -9.62
N GLY A 154 10.92 -14.19 -9.37
CA GLY A 154 10.11 -13.54 -10.40
C GLY A 154 10.62 -12.15 -10.77
N LEU A 155 11.17 -11.41 -9.80
CA LEU A 155 11.83 -10.12 -10.05
C LEU A 155 13.06 -10.30 -10.95
N ASP A 156 13.89 -11.31 -10.68
CA ASP A 156 15.03 -11.66 -11.53
C ASP A 156 14.62 -12.01 -12.97
N LEU A 157 13.42 -12.58 -13.18
CA LEU A 157 12.92 -12.89 -14.52
C LEU A 157 12.48 -11.64 -15.28
N ILE A 158 11.95 -10.64 -14.57
CA ILE A 158 11.46 -9.38 -15.16
C ILE A 158 12.62 -8.45 -15.53
N LEU A 159 13.69 -8.45 -14.73
CA LEU A 159 14.85 -7.55 -14.89
C LEU A 159 15.94 -8.08 -15.85
N ARG A 160 15.73 -9.24 -16.46
CA ARG A 160 16.67 -9.86 -17.41
C ARG A 160 16.66 -9.25 -18.80
#